data_AF-A0A4S4A3Z8-F1
#
_entry.id   AF-A0A4S4A3Z8-F1
#
_cell.length_a   1.000
_cell.length_b   1.000
_cell.length_c   1.000
_cell.angle_alpha   90.00
_cell.angle_beta   90.00
_cell.angle_gamma   90.00
#
_symmetry.space_group_name_H-M   'P 1'
#
loop_
_entity.id
_entity.type
_entity.pdbx_description
1 polymer ?
#
loop_
_entity_poly.entity_id
_entity_poly.type
_entity_poly.pdbx_seq_one_letter_code
_entity_poly.pdbx_strand_id
1 'polypeptide(L)'
;MKDAANFEDAFFKEFWDHYYDTPEQKKAFELFEKLKEKRTYFPSYEHADYGLWNEYVGNVLAQRGYELLNMEDEYKWPHYWHCVKLPHGFDCDTNGFHKYVISLGNSGSFVRDIAEVFDSEWEDKYAMFPEEVQKHPLFEATETIKFEGYYDYTGEKHFAAATRLEEEYKDPVAAWNALLSASYWGGRRERLDIVEKAWQQAIDLSEKQGWTAINEVLKEQLEFYNHYKDNV
;
A
#
# COMPACT_ATOMS: atom_id res chain seq x y z
N MET A 1 20.43 21.74 9.94
CA MET A 1 19.35 20.76 9.71
C MET A 1 18.76 20.30 11.04
N LYS A 2 18.05 21.17 11.77
CA LYS A 2 17.43 20.79 13.05
C LYS A 2 15.91 20.96 13.11
N ASP A 3 15.26 21.39 12.03
CA ASP A 3 13.81 21.66 12.05
C ASP A 3 12.99 20.94 10.97
N ALA A 4 13.60 20.20 10.05
CA ALA A 4 12.84 19.49 8.99
C ALA A 4 11.82 18.50 9.57
N ALA A 5 12.16 17.83 10.68
CA ALA A 5 11.30 16.86 11.35
C ALA A 5 10.06 17.46 12.04
N ASN A 6 10.03 18.78 12.28
CA ASN A 6 8.92 19.46 12.94
C ASN A 6 7.90 20.07 11.96
N PHE A 7 8.22 20.08 10.66
CA PHE A 7 7.36 20.63 9.60
C PHE A 7 6.85 19.57 8.61
N GLU A 8 7.13 18.28 8.85
CA GLU A 8 6.78 17.18 7.94
C GLU A 8 5.29 17.20 7.58
N ASP A 9 4.44 17.47 8.58
CA ASP A 9 2.98 17.51 8.40
C ASP A 9 2.50 18.65 7.51
N ALA A 10 3.05 19.85 7.75
CA ALA A 10 2.71 21.04 6.99
C ALA A 10 3.24 20.91 5.56
N PHE A 11 4.48 20.44 5.39
CA PHE A 11 5.09 20.21 4.09
C PHE A 11 4.32 19.18 3.27
N PHE A 12 3.91 18.06 3.86
CA PHE A 12 3.12 17.04 3.16
C PHE A 12 1.80 17.60 2.67
N LYS A 13 1.09 18.31 3.55
CA LYS A 13 -0.18 18.95 3.19
C LYS A 13 0.04 20.02 2.11
N GLU A 14 1.04 20.88 2.24
CA GLU A 14 1.39 21.90 1.23
C GLU A 14 1.76 21.28 -0.12
N PHE A 15 2.49 20.17 -0.13
CA PHE A 15 2.82 19.43 -1.35
C PHE A 15 1.54 18.97 -2.05
N TRP A 16 0.66 18.26 -1.34
CA TRP A 16 -0.58 17.78 -1.93
C TRP A 16 -1.55 18.90 -2.29
N ASP A 17 -1.64 19.97 -1.50
CA ASP A 17 -2.46 21.14 -1.82
C ASP A 17 -1.91 21.88 -3.06
N HIS A 18 -0.62 21.77 -3.37
CA HIS A 18 -0.05 22.33 -4.59
C HIS A 18 -0.34 21.47 -5.83
N TYR A 19 -0.17 20.14 -5.72
CA TYR A 19 -0.24 19.23 -6.87
C TYR A 19 -1.63 18.60 -7.09
N TYR A 20 -2.50 18.60 -6.08
CA TYR A 20 -3.80 17.94 -6.12
C TYR A 20 -4.88 18.71 -5.31
N ASP A 21 -5.03 20.01 -5.58
CA ASP A 21 -6.02 20.89 -4.94
C ASP A 21 -7.49 20.56 -5.35
N THR A 22 -8.03 19.46 -4.83
CA THR A 22 -9.39 18.99 -5.13
C THR A 22 -10.31 19.09 -3.90
N PRO A 23 -11.63 19.29 -4.08
CA PRO A 23 -12.59 19.21 -2.99
C PRO A 23 -12.52 17.89 -2.21
N GLU A 24 -12.25 16.79 -2.91
CA GLU A 24 -12.13 15.44 -2.37
C GLU A 24 -10.91 15.32 -1.45
N GLN A 25 -9.75 15.84 -1.86
CA GLN A 25 -8.56 15.92 -1.00
C GLN A 25 -8.83 16.73 0.26
N LYS A 26 -9.45 17.91 0.13
CA LYS A 26 -9.72 18.77 1.29
C LYS A 26 -10.56 18.05 2.33
N LYS A 27 -11.59 17.31 1.90
CA LYS A 27 -12.40 16.46 2.78
C LYS A 27 -11.57 15.37 3.47
N ALA A 28 -10.66 14.72 2.74
CA ALA A 28 -9.80 13.67 3.31
C ALA A 28 -8.90 14.24 4.42
N PHE A 29 -8.24 15.37 4.16
CA PHE A 29 -7.36 16.02 5.13
C PHE A 29 -8.14 16.59 6.33
N GLU A 30 -9.34 17.13 6.13
CA GLU A 30 -10.22 17.53 7.23
C GLU A 30 -10.63 16.35 8.11
N LEU A 31 -10.89 15.18 7.52
CA LEU A 31 -11.15 13.95 8.27
C LEU A 31 -9.92 13.52 9.05
N PHE A 32 -8.75 13.52 8.41
CA PHE A 32 -7.50 13.16 9.06
C PHE A 32 -7.25 14.03 10.28
N GLU A 33 -7.34 15.37 10.20
CA GLU A 33 -7.18 16.27 11.35
C GLU A 33 -8.06 15.85 12.53
N LYS A 34 -9.35 15.62 12.27
CA LYS A 34 -10.31 15.20 13.32
C LYS A 34 -9.90 13.88 13.97
N LEU A 35 -9.38 12.92 13.18
CA LEU A 35 -8.88 11.64 13.68
C LEU A 35 -7.60 11.78 14.52
N LYS A 36 -6.73 12.77 14.22
CA LYS A 36 -5.53 13.08 15.02
C LYS A 36 -5.91 13.76 16.34
N GLU A 37 -6.77 14.77 16.28
CA GLU A 37 -7.20 15.57 17.43
C GLU A 37 -7.95 14.72 18.46
N LYS A 38 -8.74 13.75 18.00
CA LYS A 38 -9.60 12.94 18.86
C LYS A 38 -9.50 11.45 18.53
N ARG A 39 -8.82 10.71 19.41
CA ARG A 39 -8.65 9.24 19.31
C ARG A 39 -9.95 8.43 19.31
N THR A 40 -11.04 8.98 19.83
CA THR A 40 -12.37 8.34 19.83
C THR A 40 -13.29 8.89 18.75
N TYR A 41 -12.81 9.77 17.87
CA TYR A 41 -13.59 10.24 16.75
C TYR A 41 -13.81 9.10 15.76
N PHE A 42 -15.07 8.89 15.42
CA PHE A 42 -15.52 8.03 14.36
C PHE A 42 -16.65 8.78 13.64
N PRO A 43 -16.51 9.10 12.34
CA PRO A 43 -17.56 9.79 11.61
C PRO A 43 -18.81 8.92 11.52
N SER A 44 -19.99 9.53 11.39
CA SER A 44 -21.19 8.82 10.98
C SER A 44 -20.95 8.17 9.62
N TYR A 45 -21.49 6.96 9.42
CA TYR A 45 -21.40 6.28 8.14
C TYR A 45 -22.20 7.05 7.08
N GLU A 46 -21.49 7.89 6.34
CA GLU A 46 -21.95 8.54 5.13
C GLU A 46 -20.89 8.26 4.06
N HIS A 47 -21.32 7.74 2.92
CA HIS A 47 -20.41 7.53 1.80
C HIS A 47 -19.98 8.90 1.27
N ALA A 48 -18.75 9.28 1.58
CA ALA A 48 -18.11 10.47 1.08
C ALA A 48 -17.05 10.07 0.06
N ASP A 49 -16.98 10.83 -1.04
CA ASP A 49 -15.92 10.68 -2.02
C ASP A 49 -14.70 11.50 -1.61
N TYR A 50 -13.60 10.79 -1.38
CA TYR A 50 -12.27 11.29 -1.05
C TYR A 50 -11.29 11.16 -2.24
N GLY A 51 -11.78 10.81 -3.43
CA GLY A 51 -10.98 10.71 -4.64
C GLY A 51 -9.90 9.65 -4.52
N LEU A 52 -8.65 10.02 -4.82
CA LEU A 52 -7.51 9.10 -4.69
C LEU A 52 -7.26 8.62 -3.26
N TRP A 53 -7.82 9.30 -2.26
CA TRP A 53 -7.67 8.94 -0.85
C TRP A 53 -8.72 7.95 -0.35
N ASN A 54 -9.65 7.50 -1.21
CA ASN A 54 -10.75 6.62 -0.79
C ASN A 54 -10.27 5.34 -0.10
N GLU A 55 -9.27 4.66 -0.67
CA GLU A 55 -8.74 3.41 -0.10
C GLU A 55 -8.02 3.67 1.23
N TYR A 56 -7.15 4.68 1.27
CA TYR A 56 -6.47 5.07 2.49
C TYR A 56 -7.47 5.44 3.59
N VAL A 57 -8.46 6.30 3.31
CA VAL A 57 -9.53 6.68 4.25
C VAL A 57 -10.32 5.47 4.73
N GLY A 58 -10.67 4.55 3.82
CA GLY A 58 -11.38 3.31 4.16
C GLY A 58 -10.60 2.48 5.17
N ASN A 59 -9.32 2.22 4.89
CA ASN A 59 -8.43 1.43 5.73
C ASN A 59 -8.26 2.07 7.12
N VAL A 60 -8.08 3.39 7.12
CA VAL A 60 -7.98 4.24 8.30
C VAL A 60 -9.20 4.12 9.21
N LEU A 61 -10.40 4.23 8.64
CA LEU A 61 -11.63 4.13 9.40
C LEU A 61 -11.87 2.70 9.87
N ALA A 62 -11.59 1.69 9.05
CA ALA A 62 -11.69 0.29 9.45
C ALA A 62 -10.79 -0.02 10.66
N GLN A 63 -9.52 0.38 10.63
CA GLN A 63 -8.59 0.20 11.74
C GLN A 63 -9.08 0.90 13.02
N ARG A 64 -9.55 2.16 12.91
CA ARG A 64 -10.15 2.88 14.05
C ARG A 64 -11.36 2.14 14.60
N GLY A 65 -12.21 1.59 13.74
CA GLY A 65 -13.36 0.79 14.13
C GLY A 65 -12.96 -0.46 14.91
N TYR A 66 -11.95 -1.19 14.43
CA TYR A 66 -11.43 -2.39 15.08
C TYR A 66 -10.85 -2.11 16.46
N GLU A 67 -10.09 -1.02 16.61
CA GLU A 67 -9.56 -0.59 17.91
C GLU A 67 -10.68 -0.26 18.90
N LEU A 68 -11.72 0.45 18.45
CA LEU A 68 -12.85 0.84 19.32
C LEU A 68 -13.74 -0.34 19.71
N LEU A 69 -13.86 -1.35 18.85
CA LEU A 69 -14.66 -2.54 19.08
C LEU A 69 -13.89 -3.66 19.79
N ASN A 70 -12.57 -3.56 19.91
CA ASN A 70 -11.69 -4.64 20.35
C ASN A 70 -11.98 -5.94 19.57
N MET A 71 -12.02 -5.83 18.23
CA MET A 71 -12.34 -6.96 17.35
C MET A 71 -11.17 -7.95 17.32
N GLU A 72 -11.47 -9.26 17.30
CA GLU A 72 -10.47 -10.31 17.11
C GLU A 72 -9.98 -10.37 15.65
N ASP A 73 -8.72 -10.76 15.43
CA ASP A 73 -8.09 -10.76 14.11
C ASP A 73 -8.74 -11.73 13.12
N GLU A 74 -9.33 -12.83 13.60
CA GLU A 74 -10.08 -13.78 12.77
C GLU A 74 -11.25 -13.13 12.02
N TYR A 75 -11.80 -12.02 12.50
CA TYR A 75 -12.87 -11.29 11.81
C TYR A 75 -12.36 -10.13 10.93
N LYS A 76 -11.07 -9.80 11.00
CA LYS A 76 -10.45 -8.71 10.25
C LYS A 76 -9.87 -9.17 8.92
N TRP A 77 -9.79 -10.48 8.69
CA TRP A 77 -9.20 -11.05 7.48
C TRP A 77 -9.73 -10.47 6.16
N PRO A 78 -11.04 -10.13 5.99
CA PRO A 78 -11.52 -9.59 4.71
C PRO A 78 -10.91 -8.22 4.42
N HIS A 79 -10.77 -7.39 5.46
CA HIS A 79 -10.12 -6.09 5.36
C HIS A 79 -8.62 -6.24 5.11
N TYR A 80 -7.95 -7.12 5.85
CA TYR A 80 -6.52 -7.37 5.62
C TYR A 80 -6.25 -7.90 4.22
N TRP A 81 -7.10 -8.80 3.72
CA TRP A 81 -7.01 -9.29 2.35
C TRP A 81 -7.28 -8.21 1.31
N HIS A 82 -8.22 -7.30 1.56
CA HIS A 82 -8.40 -6.11 0.72
C HIS A 82 -7.11 -5.31 0.62
N CYS A 83 -6.53 -5.00 1.78
CA CYS A 83 -5.30 -4.24 1.87
C CYS A 83 -4.08 -4.95 1.25
N VAL A 84 -3.98 -6.28 1.26
CA VAL A 84 -2.95 -7.05 0.51
C VAL A 84 -2.98 -6.73 -0.99
N LYS A 85 -4.16 -6.46 -1.56
CA LYS A 85 -4.34 -6.20 -3.01
C LYS A 85 -4.08 -4.74 -3.40
N LEU A 86 -3.89 -3.86 -2.43
CA LEU A 86 -3.62 -2.44 -2.62
C LEU A 86 -2.10 -2.19 -2.68
N PRO A 87 -1.65 -1.05 -3.25
CA PRO A 87 -0.23 -0.72 -3.28
C PRO A 87 0.30 -0.41 -1.88
N HIS A 88 1.30 -1.18 -1.45
CA HIS A 88 1.95 -1.01 -0.15
C HIS A 88 2.77 0.29 -0.08
N GLY A 89 2.75 0.93 1.09
CA GLY A 89 3.49 2.18 1.32
C GLY A 89 2.75 3.45 0.86
N PHE A 90 1.55 3.30 0.30
CA PHE A 90 0.62 4.40 0.05
C PHE A 90 -0.76 4.10 0.64
N ASP A 91 -1.57 3.29 -0.05
CA ASP A 91 -2.96 2.99 0.38
C ASP A 91 -3.01 2.09 1.62
N CYS A 92 -1.99 1.26 1.79
CA CYS A 92 -1.81 0.39 2.94
C CYS A 92 -0.60 0.80 3.75
N ASP A 93 -0.83 1.65 4.74
CA ASP A 93 0.16 2.13 5.69
C ASP A 93 -0.44 2.23 7.09
N THR A 94 0.32 1.80 8.11
CA THR A 94 -0.06 1.89 9.52
C THR A 94 0.65 3.03 10.23
N ASN A 95 1.20 4.00 9.51
CA ASN A 95 1.53 5.27 10.12
C ASN A 95 0.23 5.81 10.73
N GLY A 96 0.05 5.51 12.02
CA GLY A 96 -1.07 6.01 12.78
C GLY A 96 -1.12 7.51 12.63
N PHE A 97 -2.33 8.05 12.66
CA PHE A 97 -2.74 9.44 12.47
C PHE A 97 -1.95 10.51 13.22
N HIS A 98 -0.91 10.15 13.96
CA HIS A 98 -0.12 11.04 14.77
C HIS A 98 0.70 12.05 13.95
N LYS A 99 0.98 11.79 12.67
CA LYS A 99 1.71 12.71 11.79
C LYS A 99 1.40 12.50 10.29
N TYR A 100 1.25 13.56 9.51
CA TYR A 100 1.18 13.50 8.03
C TYR A 100 2.59 13.43 7.44
N VAL A 101 3.25 12.29 7.63
CA VAL A 101 4.66 12.17 7.27
C VAL A 101 4.81 11.33 6.02
N ILE A 102 5.58 11.83 5.05
CA ILE A 102 6.21 10.99 4.03
C ILE A 102 7.26 10.15 4.75
N SER A 103 6.86 9.00 5.28
CA SER A 103 7.80 8.01 5.78
C SER A 103 7.90 6.88 4.77
N LEU A 104 8.90 6.00 4.90
CA LEU A 104 9.06 4.82 4.06
C LEU A 104 7.95 3.77 4.28
N GLY A 105 6.74 4.20 4.67
CA GLY A 105 5.64 3.38 5.16
C GLY A 105 5.99 2.65 6.45
N ASN A 106 5.00 2.47 7.31
CA ASN A 106 4.99 1.42 8.32
C ASN A 106 4.10 0.24 7.89
N SER A 107 4.01 -0.06 6.58
CA SER A 107 3.33 -1.27 6.11
C SER A 107 3.88 -2.56 6.72
N GLY A 108 5.05 -2.52 7.39
CA GLY A 108 5.53 -3.61 8.22
C GLY A 108 4.59 -4.00 9.38
N SER A 109 3.85 -3.06 9.96
CA SER A 109 2.88 -3.40 11.01
C SER A 109 1.56 -3.92 10.43
N PHE A 110 1.11 -3.39 9.28
CA PHE A 110 -0.01 -3.96 8.53
C PHE A 110 0.31 -5.39 8.06
N VAL A 111 1.53 -5.60 7.58
CA VAL A 111 2.07 -6.92 7.23
C VAL A 111 2.09 -7.85 8.42
N ARG A 112 2.50 -7.37 9.60
CA ARG A 112 2.45 -8.17 10.83
C ARG A 112 1.01 -8.56 11.16
N ASP A 113 0.08 -7.62 11.09
CA ASP A 113 -1.33 -7.85 11.41
C ASP A 113 -1.99 -8.81 10.38
N ILE A 114 -1.64 -8.74 9.08
CA ILE A 114 -2.01 -9.75 8.08
C ILE A 114 -1.38 -11.11 8.44
N ALA A 115 -0.10 -11.12 8.78
CA ALA A 115 0.65 -12.34 9.08
C ALA A 115 0.10 -13.06 10.33
N GLU A 116 -0.38 -12.32 11.33
CA GLU A 116 -1.06 -12.85 12.52
C GLU A 116 -2.35 -13.58 12.16
N VAL A 117 -3.10 -13.09 11.16
CA VAL A 117 -4.27 -13.82 10.63
C VAL A 117 -3.90 -15.12 9.94
N PHE A 118 -2.74 -15.18 9.28
CA PHE A 118 -2.20 -16.41 8.69
C PHE A 118 -1.61 -17.37 9.73
N ASP A 119 -1.46 -16.95 10.99
CA ASP A 119 -0.93 -17.73 12.11
C ASP A 119 -2.03 -18.17 13.09
N SER A 120 -3.22 -18.49 12.59
CA SER A 120 -4.32 -18.98 13.42
C SER A 120 -3.98 -20.34 14.04
N GLU A 121 -4.35 -20.56 15.31
CA GLU A 121 -4.18 -21.84 16.03
C GLU A 121 -5.06 -22.99 15.49
N TRP A 122 -5.70 -22.80 14.34
CA TRP A 122 -6.66 -23.72 13.76
C TRP A 122 -5.96 -24.96 13.19
N GLU A 123 -6.61 -26.14 13.26
CA GLU A 123 -6.06 -27.40 12.71
C GLU A 123 -5.71 -27.30 11.22
N ASP A 124 -6.42 -26.45 10.48
CA ASP A 124 -6.07 -25.99 9.13
C ASP A 124 -6.06 -24.45 9.11
N LYS A 125 -4.87 -23.87 9.30
CA LYS A 125 -4.64 -22.42 9.34
C LYS A 125 -5.23 -21.65 8.14
N TYR A 126 -5.45 -22.30 7.01
CA TYR A 126 -5.97 -21.66 5.80
C TYR A 126 -7.48 -21.85 5.61
N ALA A 127 -8.13 -22.71 6.40
CA ALA A 127 -9.57 -22.95 6.31
C ALA A 127 -10.42 -21.70 6.55
N MET A 128 -9.87 -20.68 7.21
CA MET A 128 -10.55 -19.40 7.41
C MET A 128 -10.65 -18.55 6.13
N PHE A 129 -9.80 -18.79 5.14
CA PHE A 129 -9.81 -18.08 3.87
C PHE A 129 -10.67 -18.83 2.84
N PRO A 130 -11.55 -18.13 2.10
CA PRO A 130 -12.24 -18.71 0.96
C PRO A 130 -11.27 -19.29 -0.09
N GLU A 131 -11.73 -20.27 -0.86
CA GLU A 131 -10.92 -20.92 -1.90
C GLU A 131 -10.40 -19.91 -2.94
N GLU A 132 -11.16 -18.87 -3.28
CA GLU A 132 -10.70 -17.82 -4.19
C GLU A 132 -9.51 -17.04 -3.64
N VAL A 133 -9.44 -16.85 -2.32
CA VAL A 133 -8.33 -16.15 -1.65
C VAL A 133 -7.08 -17.02 -1.68
N GLN A 134 -7.23 -18.30 -1.32
CA GLN A 134 -6.11 -19.25 -1.28
C GLN A 134 -5.46 -19.45 -2.66
N LYS A 135 -6.24 -19.34 -3.74
CA LYS A 135 -5.75 -19.49 -5.12
C LYS A 135 -5.23 -18.19 -5.74
N HIS A 136 -5.49 -17.06 -5.10
CA HIS A 136 -5.14 -15.76 -5.65
C HIS A 136 -3.61 -15.59 -5.76
N PRO A 137 -3.07 -14.95 -6.82
CA PRO A 137 -1.61 -14.81 -6.99
C PRO A 137 -0.87 -14.15 -5.82
N LEU A 138 -1.53 -13.23 -5.10
CA LEU A 138 -0.95 -12.55 -3.93
C LEU A 138 -0.95 -13.38 -2.64
N PHE A 139 -1.60 -14.55 -2.62
CA PHE A 139 -1.64 -15.39 -1.41
C PHE A 139 -0.24 -15.84 -1.00
N GLU A 140 0.57 -16.29 -1.96
CA GLU A 140 1.97 -16.70 -1.73
C GLU A 140 2.84 -15.53 -1.26
N ALA A 141 2.61 -14.31 -1.79
CA ALA A 141 3.32 -13.13 -1.34
C ALA A 141 3.03 -12.83 0.14
N THR A 142 1.76 -12.96 0.53
CA THR A 142 1.31 -12.77 1.91
C THR A 142 1.90 -13.82 2.85
N GLU A 143 1.86 -15.08 2.43
CA GLU A 143 2.45 -16.19 3.17
C GLU A 143 3.98 -16.01 3.35
N THR A 144 4.68 -15.61 2.29
CA THR A 144 6.14 -15.43 2.33
C THR A 144 6.53 -14.30 3.26
N ILE A 145 5.80 -13.18 3.21
CA ILE A 145 5.97 -12.07 4.14
C ILE A 145 5.85 -12.53 5.60
N LYS A 146 4.90 -13.42 5.90
CA LYS A 146 4.72 -13.99 7.24
C LYS A 146 5.94 -14.81 7.67
N PHE A 147 6.50 -15.62 6.78
CA PHE A 147 7.61 -16.53 7.10
C PHE A 147 8.97 -15.83 7.16
N GLU A 148 9.26 -14.96 6.20
CA GLU A 148 10.52 -14.20 6.15
C GLU A 148 10.46 -13.00 7.11
N GLY A 149 9.26 -12.55 7.45
CA GLY A 149 9.06 -11.33 8.20
C GLY A 149 9.31 -10.10 7.36
N TYR A 150 8.87 -8.95 7.89
CA TYR A 150 9.00 -7.69 7.16
C TYR A 150 10.45 -7.29 6.90
N TYR A 151 11.42 -7.78 7.69
CA TYR A 151 12.84 -7.43 7.62
C TYR A 151 13.61 -8.11 6.50
N ASP A 152 13.13 -9.25 6.01
CA ASP A 152 13.85 -10.04 5.01
C ASP A 152 13.09 -10.13 3.68
N TYR A 153 11.78 -9.84 3.68
CA TYR A 153 10.99 -9.87 2.46
C TYR A 153 11.38 -8.80 1.43
N THR A 154 11.63 -9.23 0.20
CA THR A 154 12.23 -8.41 -0.89
C THR A 154 11.28 -8.01 -2.01
N GLY A 155 10.01 -8.43 -1.97
CA GLY A 155 9.03 -8.13 -3.02
C GLY A 155 9.02 -9.09 -4.21
N GLU A 156 9.91 -10.10 -4.26
CA GLU A 156 9.99 -11.06 -5.37
C GLU A 156 8.65 -11.79 -5.63
N LYS A 157 7.91 -12.14 -4.57
CA LYS A 157 6.61 -12.79 -4.71
C LYS A 157 5.52 -11.85 -5.21
N HIS A 158 5.58 -10.56 -4.86
CA HIS A 158 4.70 -9.55 -5.44
C HIS A 158 4.97 -9.37 -6.93
N PHE A 159 6.24 -9.34 -7.34
CA PHE A 159 6.62 -9.28 -8.76
C PHE A 159 6.09 -10.50 -9.53
N ALA A 160 6.29 -11.71 -9.01
CA ALA A 160 5.75 -12.93 -9.62
C ALA A 160 4.22 -12.91 -9.69
N ALA A 161 3.54 -12.44 -8.64
CA ALA A 161 2.09 -12.29 -8.62
C ALA A 161 1.60 -11.29 -9.67
N ALA A 162 2.31 -10.17 -9.89
CA ALA A 162 1.97 -9.19 -10.91
C ALA A 162 1.92 -9.79 -12.32
N THR A 163 2.93 -10.58 -12.69
CA THR A 163 2.97 -11.27 -13.99
C THR A 163 1.77 -12.21 -14.15
N ARG A 164 1.43 -12.97 -13.11
CA ARG A 164 0.27 -13.88 -13.15
C ARG A 164 -1.05 -13.11 -13.23
N LEU A 165 -1.18 -12.02 -12.49
CA LEU A 165 -2.37 -11.16 -12.52
C LEU A 165 -2.60 -10.58 -13.92
N GLU A 166 -1.53 -10.16 -14.60
CA GLU A 166 -1.61 -9.67 -15.97
C GLU A 166 -1.91 -10.79 -16.97
N GLU A 167 -1.16 -11.90 -16.91
CA GLU A 167 -1.16 -12.92 -17.96
C GLU A 167 -2.26 -13.97 -17.80
N GLU A 168 -2.47 -14.48 -16.60
CA GLU A 168 -3.45 -15.54 -16.32
C GLU A 168 -4.82 -14.94 -16.01
N TYR A 169 -4.87 -13.92 -15.13
CA TYR A 169 -6.12 -13.36 -14.62
C TYR A 169 -6.65 -12.19 -15.45
N LYS A 170 -5.83 -11.62 -16.33
CA LYS A 170 -6.18 -10.46 -17.16
C LYS A 170 -6.66 -9.27 -16.33
N ASP A 171 -6.06 -9.07 -15.16
CA ASP A 171 -6.36 -7.98 -14.24
C ASP A 171 -5.18 -6.98 -14.20
N PRO A 172 -5.17 -5.98 -15.09
CA PRO A 172 -4.07 -5.04 -15.19
C PRO A 172 -3.97 -4.10 -13.98
N VAL A 173 -5.07 -3.82 -13.28
CA VAL A 173 -5.06 -2.94 -12.11
C VAL A 173 -4.46 -3.68 -10.91
N ALA A 174 -4.84 -4.94 -10.70
CA ALA A 174 -4.22 -5.76 -9.66
C ALA A 174 -2.74 -6.00 -9.95
N ALA A 175 -2.37 -6.24 -11.22
CA ALA A 175 -0.97 -6.35 -11.63
C ALA A 175 -0.18 -5.08 -11.30
N TRP A 176 -0.72 -3.90 -11.63
CA TRP A 176 -0.12 -2.61 -11.29
C TRP A 176 0.11 -2.45 -9.78
N ASN A 177 -0.91 -2.73 -8.96
CA ASN A 177 -0.79 -2.65 -7.50
C ASN A 177 0.29 -3.60 -6.96
N ALA A 178 0.38 -4.80 -7.52
CA ALA A 178 1.40 -5.78 -7.15
C ALA A 178 2.81 -5.31 -7.55
N LEU A 179 2.99 -4.63 -8.69
CA LEU A 179 4.28 -4.05 -9.09
C LEU A 179 4.72 -2.92 -8.15
N LEU A 180 3.80 -2.02 -7.77
CA LEU A 180 4.09 -0.97 -6.78
C LEU A 180 4.54 -1.58 -5.45
N SER A 181 3.83 -2.61 -4.98
CA SER A 181 4.20 -3.36 -3.79
C SER A 181 5.56 -4.06 -3.93
N ALA A 182 5.88 -4.65 -5.09
CA ALA A 182 7.18 -5.25 -5.35
C ALA A 182 8.31 -4.22 -5.26
N SER A 183 8.15 -3.05 -5.90
CA SER A 183 9.12 -1.95 -5.83
C SER A 183 9.28 -1.41 -4.42
N TYR A 184 8.18 -1.28 -3.66
CA TYR A 184 8.21 -0.84 -2.28
C TYR A 184 9.09 -1.75 -1.40
N TRP A 185 8.82 -3.06 -1.43
CA TRP A 185 9.59 -4.04 -0.65
C TRP A 185 11.04 -4.17 -1.14
N GLY A 186 11.26 -4.16 -2.46
CA GLY A 186 12.59 -4.17 -3.06
C GLY A 186 13.42 -2.97 -2.62
N GLY A 187 12.84 -1.76 -2.66
CA GLY A 187 13.49 -0.53 -2.22
C GLY A 187 13.87 -0.55 -0.75
N ARG A 188 12.98 -1.05 0.12
CA ARG A 188 13.28 -1.21 1.57
C ARG A 188 14.40 -2.18 1.87
N ARG A 189 14.70 -3.10 0.95
CA ARG A 189 15.77 -4.10 1.07
C ARG A 189 16.98 -3.78 0.19
N GLU A 190 17.03 -2.60 -0.41
CA GLU A 190 18.10 -2.21 -1.34
C GLU A 190 18.26 -3.20 -2.52
N ARG A 191 17.20 -3.96 -2.85
CA ARG A 191 17.12 -4.89 -3.98
C ARG A 191 16.73 -4.13 -5.24
N LEU A 192 17.64 -3.27 -5.70
CA LEU A 192 17.42 -2.42 -6.88
C LEU A 192 17.14 -3.24 -8.15
N ASP A 193 17.61 -4.47 -8.24
CA ASP A 193 17.29 -5.38 -9.33
C ASP A 193 15.78 -5.72 -9.41
N ILE A 194 15.10 -5.81 -8.27
CA ILE A 194 13.64 -6.02 -8.22
C ILE A 194 12.90 -4.73 -8.53
N VAL A 195 13.36 -3.60 -7.99
CA VAL A 195 12.78 -2.27 -8.26
C VAL A 195 12.82 -1.97 -9.76
N GLU A 196 13.96 -2.17 -10.41
CA GLU A 196 14.14 -1.90 -11.84
C GLU A 196 13.27 -2.81 -12.72
N LYS A 197 13.16 -4.10 -12.36
CA LYS A 197 12.27 -5.04 -13.08
C LYS A 197 10.81 -4.64 -12.94
N ALA A 198 10.36 -4.33 -11.71
CA ALA A 198 9.00 -3.91 -11.45
C ALA A 198 8.66 -2.60 -12.16
N TRP A 199 9.61 -1.66 -12.20
CA TRP A 199 9.49 -0.41 -12.94
C TRP A 199 9.33 -0.65 -14.45
N GLN A 200 10.22 -1.43 -15.05
CA GLN A 200 10.15 -1.74 -16.48
C GLN A 200 8.84 -2.44 -16.82
N GLN A 201 8.39 -3.41 -16.02
CA GLN A 201 7.11 -4.07 -16.25
C GLN A 201 5.92 -3.12 -16.08
N ALA A 202 5.99 -2.12 -15.20
CA ALA A 202 4.96 -1.09 -15.06
C ALA A 202 4.90 -0.18 -16.30
N ILE A 203 6.04 0.12 -16.92
CA ILE A 203 6.11 0.82 -18.21
C ILE A 203 5.46 -0.03 -19.30
N ASP A 204 5.83 -1.30 -19.42
CA ASP A 204 5.29 -2.19 -20.45
C ASP A 204 3.78 -2.40 -20.29
N LEU A 205 3.31 -2.58 -19.05
CA LEU A 205 1.90 -2.71 -18.70
C LEU A 205 1.12 -1.44 -19.07
N SER A 206 1.61 -0.26 -18.67
CA SER A 206 0.95 1.02 -18.98
C SER A 206 0.88 1.29 -20.48
N GLU A 207 1.91 0.91 -21.25
CA GLU A 207 1.89 1.00 -22.71
C GLU A 207 0.82 0.07 -23.32
N LYS A 208 0.79 -1.19 -22.89
CA LYS A 208 -0.18 -2.20 -23.34
C LYS A 208 -1.64 -1.83 -23.04
N GLN A 209 -1.89 -1.16 -21.91
CA GLN A 209 -3.23 -0.73 -21.50
C GLN A 209 -3.60 0.68 -22.00
N GLY A 210 -2.69 1.38 -22.67
CA GLY A 210 -2.94 2.74 -23.17
C GLY A 210 -2.97 3.82 -22.08
N TRP A 211 -2.30 3.61 -20.94
CA TRP A 211 -2.20 4.57 -19.85
C TRP A 211 -1.08 5.59 -20.11
N THR A 212 -1.26 6.41 -21.14
CA THR A 212 -0.20 7.28 -21.70
C THR A 212 0.45 8.21 -20.67
N ALA A 213 -0.36 8.90 -19.85
CA ALA A 213 0.18 9.85 -18.86
C ALA A 213 1.07 9.17 -17.81
N ILE A 214 0.67 7.98 -17.33
CA ILE A 214 1.46 7.21 -16.37
C ILE A 214 2.74 6.69 -17.05
N ASN A 215 2.63 6.19 -18.27
CA ASN A 215 3.75 5.67 -19.04
C ASN A 215 4.84 6.74 -19.25
N GLU A 216 4.45 7.96 -19.62
CA GLU A 216 5.37 9.09 -19.80
C GLU A 216 6.12 9.43 -18.51
N VAL A 217 5.40 9.57 -17.39
CA VAL A 217 6.02 9.85 -16.09
C VAL A 217 6.99 8.75 -15.68
N LEU A 218 6.62 7.47 -15.85
CA LEU A 218 7.49 6.36 -15.51
C LEU A 218 8.76 6.33 -16.38
N LYS A 219 8.64 6.61 -17.68
CA LYS A 219 9.79 6.67 -18.61
C LYS A 219 10.74 7.80 -18.24
N GLU A 220 10.23 9.00 -17.97
CA GLU A 220 11.03 10.16 -17.54
C GLU A 220 11.76 9.89 -16.22
N GLN A 221 11.07 9.33 -15.23
CA GLN A 221 11.67 9.00 -13.94
C GLN A 221 12.74 7.90 -14.06
N LEU A 222 12.54 6.89 -14.92
CA LEU A 222 13.54 5.86 -15.19
C LEU A 222 14.77 6.44 -15.91
N GLU A 223 14.58 7.36 -16.86
CA GLU A 223 15.67 8.09 -17.51
C GLU A 223 16.46 8.91 -16.49
N PHE A 224 15.77 9.66 -15.62
CA PHE A 224 16.38 10.39 -14.53
C PHE A 224 17.20 9.46 -13.62
N TYR A 225 16.61 8.35 -13.17
CA TYR A 225 17.30 7.37 -12.33
C TYR A 225 18.58 6.84 -12.98
N ASN A 226 18.50 6.40 -14.23
CA ASN A 226 19.67 5.88 -14.96
C ASN A 226 20.75 6.95 -15.16
N HIS A 227 20.37 8.21 -15.39
CA HIS A 227 21.33 9.31 -15.48
C HIS A 227 22.16 9.46 -14.19
N TYR A 228 21.56 9.29 -13.02
CA TYR A 228 22.26 9.49 -11.74
C TYR A 228 22.89 8.22 -11.17
N LYS A 229 22.35 7.03 -11.47
CA LYS A 229 22.85 5.75 -10.95
C LYS A 229 24.32 5.50 -11.32
N ASP A 230 24.73 5.88 -12.52
CA ASP A 230 26.11 5.68 -13.00
C ASP A 230 27.09 6.78 -12.53
N ASN A 231 26.58 7.81 -11.85
CA ASN A 231 27.34 8.98 -11.40
C ASN A 231 27.63 8.97 -9.88
N VAL A 232 27.31 7.88 -9.18
CA VAL A 232 27.54 7.69 -7.72
C VAL A 232 28.58 6.60 -7.48
#